data_AF-A0A929F3E1-F1
#
_entry.id   AF-A0A929F3E1-F1
#
_cell.length_a   1.000
_cell.length_b   1.000
_cell.length_c   1.000
_cell.angle_alpha   90.00
_cell.angle_beta   90.00
_cell.angle_gamma   90.00
#
_symmetry.space_group_name_H-M   'P 1'
#
loop_
_entity.id
_entity.type
_entity.pdbx_description
1 polymer ?
#
loop_
_entity_poly.entity_id
_entity_poly.type
_entity_poly.pdbx_seq_one_letter_code
_entity_poly.pdbx_strand_id
1 'polypeptide(L)'
;MITRTSIFGSLLTFSLLCVFSVTAHAESDPGRDLILANCGGCHTPDQAGAFSRISEQRKTAEGWEMTINRMRMIHGLRLSGRDVPIAQASMRELVKYLADTQGLAPEEAQPYRYLIEQDLNRFEDIDPELAIMCGRCHSSARFALQRRTEGEWEHLVHFHLGQFPSTEYSLYGRDRDWLNEALTESVPALAEAFPLQSEAWSAWQAAEKPDLAGRWIMSGHMAGRGYLYAIMTVVATEDPDNYALTIEGNFSNGDAVAGKGKAVVYTGYDWRAQLTLGDDTMRQVLAADATGEHLSGRMFLKDQELVGLR
;
A
#
# COMPACT_ATOMS: atom_id res chain seq x y z
N MET A 1 -48.49 -83.45 20.34
CA MET A 1 -47.87 -83.95 19.08
C MET A 1 -47.72 -82.77 18.13
N ILE A 2 -46.46 -82.44 17.79
CA ILE A 2 -45.99 -82.07 16.45
C ILE A 2 -46.69 -80.88 15.73
N THR A 3 -45.96 -79.76 15.70
CA THR A 3 -45.74 -78.77 14.61
C THR A 3 -46.92 -78.00 13.99
N ARG A 4 -46.79 -76.67 13.93
CA ARG A 4 -46.47 -75.96 12.67
C ARG A 4 -46.07 -74.50 12.89
N THR A 5 -44.99 -74.16 12.20
CA THR A 5 -44.31 -72.88 12.02
C THR A 5 -45.18 -71.86 11.28
N SER A 6 -45.11 -70.59 11.65
CA SER A 6 -45.36 -69.47 10.72
C SER A 6 -44.40 -68.33 11.02
N ILE A 7 -43.65 -67.97 9.99
CA ILE A 7 -42.59 -66.97 9.93
C ILE A 7 -43.24 -65.60 9.71
N PHE A 8 -43.01 -64.65 10.61
CA PHE A 8 -43.24 -63.23 10.34
C PHE A 8 -41.87 -62.56 10.19
N GLY A 9 -41.52 -62.19 8.96
CA GLY A 9 -40.36 -61.38 8.65
C GLY A 9 -40.67 -59.90 8.91
N SER A 10 -40.02 -59.31 9.89
CA SER A 10 -39.96 -57.85 10.06
C SER A 10 -38.72 -57.31 9.33
N LEU A 11 -38.95 -56.55 8.26
CA LEU A 11 -37.93 -55.71 7.65
C LEU A 11 -37.60 -54.55 8.61
N LEU A 12 -36.39 -54.55 9.16
CA LEU A 12 -35.81 -53.40 9.85
C LEU A 12 -35.03 -52.57 8.82
N THR A 13 -35.58 -51.43 8.41
CA THR A 13 -34.89 -50.42 7.60
C THR A 13 -33.90 -49.65 8.47
N PHE A 14 -32.61 -49.89 8.26
CA PHE A 14 -31.52 -49.16 8.93
C PHE A 14 -31.22 -47.88 8.10
N SER A 15 -31.76 -46.74 8.52
CA SER A 15 -31.44 -45.44 7.92
C SER A 15 -30.06 -44.99 8.41
N LEU A 16 -29.05 -45.11 7.55
CA LEU A 16 -27.70 -44.62 7.76
C LEU A 16 -27.70 -43.08 7.56
N LEU A 17 -27.75 -42.31 8.65
CA LEU A 17 -27.47 -40.87 8.60
C LEU A 17 -25.98 -40.66 8.35
N CYS A 18 -25.60 -40.40 7.10
CA CYS A 18 -24.28 -39.85 6.78
C CYS A 18 -24.21 -38.41 7.27
N VAL A 19 -23.57 -38.19 8.42
CA VAL A 19 -23.16 -36.85 8.87
C VAL A 19 -21.97 -36.45 8.01
N PHE A 20 -22.22 -35.68 6.94
CA PHE A 20 -21.16 -34.98 6.23
C PHE A 20 -20.68 -33.84 7.11
N SER A 21 -19.54 -34.04 7.79
CA SER A 21 -18.77 -32.93 8.37
C SER A 21 -18.26 -32.06 7.23
N VAL A 22 -18.95 -30.96 6.96
CA VAL A 22 -18.43 -29.87 6.13
C VAL A 22 -17.32 -29.20 6.94
N THR A 23 -16.08 -29.66 6.79
CA THR A 23 -14.93 -28.87 7.19
C THR A 23 -14.88 -27.68 6.25
N ALA A 24 -15.33 -26.51 6.72
CA ALA A 24 -15.07 -25.24 6.10
C ALA A 24 -13.54 -25.10 6.02
N HIS A 25 -12.96 -25.40 4.86
CA HIS A 25 -11.61 -25.00 4.56
C HIS A 25 -11.67 -23.49 4.42
N ALA A 26 -11.01 -22.77 5.33
CA ALA A 26 -10.73 -21.36 5.11
C ALA A 26 -10.06 -21.24 3.74
N GLU A 27 -10.65 -20.46 2.86
CA GLU A 27 -10.08 -20.18 1.54
C GLU A 27 -8.68 -19.61 1.76
N SER A 28 -7.67 -20.20 1.09
CA SER A 28 -6.30 -19.74 1.21
C SER A 28 -6.21 -18.31 0.70
N ASP A 29 -5.75 -17.38 1.55
CA ASP A 29 -5.37 -16.04 1.13
C ASP A 29 -3.87 -16.05 0.79
N PRO A 30 -3.49 -16.01 -0.52
CA PRO A 30 -2.10 -16.15 -0.93
C PRO A 30 -1.21 -15.03 -0.37
N GLY A 31 -1.74 -13.82 -0.20
CA GLY A 31 -0.99 -12.69 0.33
C GLY A 31 -0.74 -12.85 1.83
N ARG A 32 -1.74 -13.32 2.58
CA ARG A 32 -1.57 -13.71 3.97
C ARG A 32 -0.56 -14.85 4.14
N ASP A 33 -0.60 -15.85 3.26
CA ASP A 33 0.35 -16.97 3.27
C ASP A 33 1.78 -16.50 2.99
N LEU A 34 1.96 -15.51 2.10
CA LEU A 34 3.25 -14.85 1.89
C LEU A 34 3.74 -14.14 3.15
N ILE A 35 2.88 -13.44 3.89
CA ILE A 35 3.27 -12.83 5.18
C ILE A 35 3.67 -13.92 6.17
N LEU A 36 2.87 -14.98 6.31
CA LEU A 36 3.18 -16.05 7.25
C LEU A 36 4.53 -16.72 6.93
N ALA A 37 4.78 -17.03 5.67
CA ALA A 37 6.00 -17.71 5.22
C ALA A 37 7.26 -16.86 5.38
N ASN A 38 7.17 -15.53 5.20
CA ASN A 38 8.33 -14.65 5.20
C ASN A 38 8.51 -13.86 6.52
N CYS A 39 7.44 -13.62 7.26
CA CYS A 39 7.43 -12.76 8.45
C CYS A 39 7.11 -13.53 9.74
N GLY A 40 6.44 -14.70 9.64
CA GLY A 40 5.86 -15.43 10.78
C GLY A 40 6.85 -15.87 11.87
N GLY A 41 8.14 -15.98 11.54
CA GLY A 41 9.20 -16.30 12.50
C GLY A 41 9.49 -15.18 13.51
N CYS A 42 9.18 -13.92 13.16
CA CYS A 42 9.36 -12.76 14.04
C CYS A 42 8.03 -12.09 14.39
N HIS A 43 7.08 -12.11 13.45
CA HIS A 43 5.74 -11.53 13.58
C HIS A 43 4.73 -12.66 13.70
N THR A 44 4.48 -13.13 14.91
CA THR A 44 3.54 -14.24 15.14
C THR A 44 2.10 -13.72 15.07
N PRO A 45 1.19 -14.42 14.37
CA PRO A 45 -0.22 -14.07 14.37
C PRO A 45 -0.85 -14.38 15.75
N ASP A 46 -1.77 -13.53 16.19
CA ASP A 46 -2.61 -13.78 17.35
C ASP A 46 -3.76 -14.76 17.04
N GLN A 47 -4.67 -14.95 18.00
CA GLN A 47 -5.83 -15.85 17.82
C GLN A 47 -6.82 -15.38 16.75
N ALA A 48 -6.88 -14.06 16.49
CA ALA A 48 -7.70 -13.48 15.44
C ALA A 48 -6.98 -13.49 14.07
N GLY A 49 -5.72 -13.93 14.03
CA GLY A 49 -4.89 -13.98 12.83
C GLY A 49 -4.16 -12.67 12.52
N ALA A 50 -4.20 -11.68 13.41
CA ALA A 50 -3.50 -10.42 13.27
C ALA A 50 -2.01 -10.59 13.60
N PHE A 51 -1.14 -10.13 12.71
CA PHE A 51 0.31 -10.22 12.88
C PHE A 51 0.83 -9.06 13.71
N SER A 52 1.65 -9.35 14.74
CA SER A 52 2.25 -8.31 15.58
C SER A 52 2.94 -7.24 14.72
N ARG A 53 2.76 -5.96 15.06
CA ARG A 53 3.24 -4.78 14.32
C ARG A 53 2.61 -4.57 12.94
N ILE A 54 2.52 -5.61 12.11
CA ILE A 54 2.08 -5.54 10.72
C ILE A 54 0.60 -5.15 10.65
N SER A 55 -0.24 -5.75 11.50
CA SER A 55 -1.70 -5.54 11.50
C SER A 55 -2.15 -4.26 12.22
N GLU A 56 -1.22 -3.52 12.81
CA GLU A 56 -1.53 -2.30 13.58
C GLU A 56 -1.10 -1.01 12.86
N GLN A 57 -0.81 -1.11 11.56
CA GLN A 57 -0.34 0.01 10.74
C GLN A 57 -1.00 -0.04 9.35
N ARG A 58 -1.25 1.14 8.79
CA ARG A 58 -1.60 1.33 7.37
C ARG A 58 -0.72 2.39 6.73
N LYS A 59 -0.39 2.22 5.44
CA LYS A 59 0.57 3.05 4.69
C LYS A 59 0.25 3.05 3.20
N THR A 60 0.86 3.98 2.46
CA THR A 60 0.93 3.89 0.99
C THR A 60 1.73 2.67 0.53
N ALA A 61 1.64 2.30 -0.75
CA ALA A 61 2.45 1.24 -1.35
C ALA A 61 3.95 1.48 -1.13
N GLU A 62 4.44 2.70 -1.36
CA GLU A 62 5.83 3.08 -1.09
C GLU A 62 6.19 2.95 0.39
N GLY A 63 5.27 3.27 1.31
CA GLY A 63 5.49 3.11 2.75
C GLY A 63 5.64 1.65 3.19
N TRP A 64 4.87 0.74 2.58
CA TRP A 64 5.03 -0.70 2.77
C TRP A 64 6.32 -1.23 2.16
N GLU A 65 6.64 -0.81 0.94
CA GLU A 65 7.91 -1.13 0.28
C GLU A 65 9.11 -0.72 1.14
N MET A 66 9.10 0.51 1.67
CA MET A 66 10.12 1.00 2.59
C MET A 66 10.25 0.14 3.85
N THR A 67 9.12 -0.32 4.40
CA THR A 67 9.11 -1.17 5.60
C THR A 67 9.73 -2.54 5.31
N ILE A 68 9.36 -3.19 4.21
CA ILE A 68 9.94 -4.47 3.79
C ILE A 68 11.44 -4.30 3.48
N ASN A 69 11.82 -3.23 2.77
CA ASN A 69 13.23 -2.93 2.52
C ASN A 69 14.02 -2.72 3.81
N ARG A 70 13.44 -2.09 4.82
CA ARG A 70 14.06 -1.96 6.15
C ARG A 70 14.25 -3.32 6.82
N MET A 71 13.29 -4.24 6.71
CA MET A 71 13.45 -5.62 7.23
C MET A 71 14.61 -6.34 6.53
N ARG A 72 14.80 -6.12 5.22
CA ARG A 72 15.93 -6.67 4.46
C ARG A 72 17.26 -6.09 4.92
N MET A 73 17.33 -4.77 5.06
CA MET A 73 18.58 -4.06 5.34
C MET A 73 19.03 -4.18 6.80
N ILE A 74 18.11 -4.06 7.76
CA ILE A 74 18.43 -4.01 9.19
C ILE A 74 18.30 -5.39 9.85
N HIS A 75 17.29 -6.18 9.47
CA HIS A 75 16.99 -7.46 10.12
C HIS A 75 17.32 -8.68 9.25
N GLY A 76 17.95 -8.46 8.08
CA GLY A 76 18.45 -9.52 7.22
C GLY A 76 17.36 -10.38 6.56
N LEU A 77 16.13 -9.87 6.45
CA LEU A 77 15.03 -10.57 5.77
C LEU A 77 15.47 -10.98 4.36
N ARG A 78 15.34 -12.28 4.06
CA ARG A 78 15.55 -12.84 2.72
C ARG A 78 14.20 -13.27 2.19
N LEU A 79 13.72 -12.57 1.16
CA LEU A 79 12.52 -12.97 0.44
C LEU A 79 12.91 -14.12 -0.47
N SER A 80 12.36 -15.31 -0.18
CA SER A 80 12.73 -16.66 -0.64
C SER A 80 13.91 -17.33 0.08
N GLY A 81 13.68 -18.55 0.56
CA GLY A 81 14.64 -19.39 1.27
C GLY A 81 15.72 -19.95 0.33
N ARG A 82 16.99 -19.77 0.75
CA ARG A 82 18.26 -20.19 0.11
C ARG A 82 18.66 -19.43 -1.15
N ASP A 83 19.85 -18.82 -1.09
CA ASP A 83 20.81 -18.42 -2.13
C ASP A 83 20.33 -18.22 -3.58
N VAL A 84 19.16 -17.63 -3.79
CA VAL A 84 18.67 -17.17 -5.09
C VAL A 84 18.39 -15.68 -4.99
N PRO A 85 18.86 -14.84 -5.95
CA PRO A 85 18.52 -13.43 -6.00
C PRO A 85 16.99 -13.30 -6.03
N ILE A 86 16.46 -12.49 -5.11
CA ILE A 86 15.06 -12.11 -4.94
C ILE A 86 14.27 -12.32 -6.23
N ALA A 87 13.29 -13.24 -6.22
CA ALA A 87 12.22 -13.11 -7.18
C ALA A 87 11.53 -11.77 -6.86
N GLN A 88 11.80 -10.73 -7.66
CA GLN A 88 11.17 -9.41 -7.52
C GLN A 88 9.63 -9.50 -7.47
N ALA A 89 9.08 -10.64 -7.91
CA ALA A 89 7.70 -11.05 -7.71
C ALA A 89 7.26 -11.02 -6.23
N SER A 90 7.92 -11.73 -5.30
CA SER A 90 7.43 -11.86 -3.92
C SER A 90 7.41 -10.54 -3.15
N MET A 91 8.35 -9.62 -3.44
CA MET A 91 8.33 -8.29 -2.85
C MET A 91 7.15 -7.45 -3.37
N ARG A 92 6.91 -7.47 -4.68
CA ARG A 92 5.78 -6.76 -5.29
C ARG A 92 4.44 -7.32 -4.81
N GLU A 93 4.33 -8.63 -4.68
CA GLU A 93 3.13 -9.32 -4.16
C GLU A 93 2.86 -8.94 -2.70
N LEU A 94 3.88 -8.92 -1.84
CA LEU A 94 3.75 -8.47 -0.45
C LEU A 94 3.33 -7.00 -0.36
N VAL A 95 3.96 -6.12 -1.15
CA VAL A 95 3.59 -4.69 -1.19
C VAL A 95 2.17 -4.52 -1.70
N LYS A 96 1.77 -5.21 -2.77
CA LYS A 96 0.41 -5.17 -3.31
C LYS A 96 -0.60 -5.58 -2.25
N TYR A 97 -0.42 -6.75 -1.65
CA TYR A 97 -1.32 -7.26 -0.63
C TYR A 97 -1.43 -6.32 0.58
N LEU A 98 -0.30 -5.84 1.12
CA LEU A 98 -0.31 -4.92 2.27
C LEU A 98 -0.92 -3.56 1.92
N ALA A 99 -0.68 -3.04 0.72
CA ALA A 99 -1.27 -1.79 0.28
C ALA A 99 -2.78 -1.92 0.03
N ASP A 100 -3.28 -3.06 -0.44
CA ASP A 100 -4.72 -3.25 -0.65
C ASP A 100 -5.47 -3.47 0.66
N THR A 101 -4.92 -4.27 1.56
CA THR A 101 -5.56 -4.65 2.83
C THR A 101 -5.34 -3.63 3.94
N GLN A 102 -4.22 -2.89 3.89
CA GLN A 102 -3.76 -1.94 4.91
C GLN A 102 -3.22 -0.66 4.27
N GLY A 103 -3.96 -0.16 3.27
CA GLY A 103 -3.70 1.08 2.55
C GLY A 103 -4.26 2.32 3.24
N LEU A 104 -4.26 3.44 2.50
CA LEU A 104 -4.90 4.70 2.94
C LEU A 104 -6.10 4.99 2.05
N ALA A 105 -7.17 5.52 2.62
CA ALA A 105 -8.26 6.08 1.82
C ALA A 105 -7.74 7.29 0.99
N PRO A 106 -8.39 7.63 -0.14
CA PRO A 106 -8.01 8.78 -0.96
C PRO A 106 -7.88 10.07 -0.14
N GLU A 107 -8.84 10.35 0.75
CA GLU A 107 -8.89 11.54 1.60
C GLU A 107 -7.75 11.57 2.62
N GLU A 108 -7.34 10.40 3.11
CA GLU A 108 -6.24 10.27 4.07
C GLU A 108 -4.88 10.60 3.44
N ALA A 109 -4.71 10.29 2.14
CA ALA A 109 -3.47 10.50 1.41
C ALA A 109 -3.40 11.88 0.72
N GLN A 110 -4.55 12.43 0.31
CA GLN A 110 -4.66 13.62 -0.55
C GLN A 110 -3.74 14.78 -0.15
N PRO A 111 -3.66 15.20 1.14
CA PRO A 111 -2.88 16.39 1.52
C PRO A 111 -1.37 16.19 1.34
N TYR A 112 -0.91 14.94 1.33
CA TYR A 112 0.50 14.57 1.42
C TYR A 112 1.01 13.86 0.16
N ARG A 113 0.19 13.73 -0.89
CA ARG A 113 0.54 13.04 -2.13
C ARG A 113 1.77 13.59 -2.84
N TYR A 114 2.12 14.85 -2.61
CA TYR A 114 3.31 15.46 -3.20
C TYR A 114 4.59 14.64 -2.94
N LEU A 115 4.67 13.96 -1.79
CA LEU A 115 5.83 13.13 -1.46
C LEU A 115 5.95 11.92 -2.39
N ILE A 116 4.86 11.20 -2.65
CA ILE A 116 4.85 10.05 -3.55
C ILE A 116 4.88 10.48 -5.03
N GLU A 117 4.33 11.65 -5.34
CA GLU A 117 4.41 12.30 -6.66
C GLU A 117 5.81 12.86 -6.98
N GLN A 118 6.75 12.79 -6.04
CA GLN A 118 8.11 13.34 -6.15
C GLN A 118 8.11 14.86 -6.45
N ASP A 119 7.12 15.58 -5.94
CA ASP A 119 7.09 17.04 -5.96
C ASP A 119 7.73 17.60 -4.69
N LEU A 120 9.06 17.59 -4.67
CA LEU A 120 9.87 17.78 -3.46
C LEU A 120 10.19 19.24 -3.16
N ASN A 121 9.97 20.16 -4.10
CA ASN A 121 10.22 21.60 -3.89
C ASN A 121 9.00 22.26 -3.25
N ARG A 122 8.65 21.83 -2.05
CA ARG A 122 7.49 22.33 -1.30
C ARG A 122 7.84 22.75 0.10
N PHE A 123 7.09 23.73 0.59
CA PHE A 123 7.00 24.02 2.01
C PHE A 123 5.93 23.12 2.61
N GLU A 124 6.31 22.36 3.64
CA GLU A 124 5.37 21.53 4.37
C GLU A 124 4.55 22.40 5.33
N ASP A 125 3.23 22.24 5.29
CA ASP A 125 2.31 22.85 6.24
C ASP A 125 1.80 21.75 7.18
N ILE A 126 2.43 21.66 8.35
CA ILE A 126 2.10 20.70 9.40
C ILE A 126 2.31 21.36 10.76
N ASP A 127 1.75 20.75 11.80
CA ASP A 127 1.98 21.19 13.17
C ASP A 127 3.48 21.46 13.43
N PRO A 128 3.85 22.67 13.88
CA PRO A 128 5.25 23.05 14.04
C PRO A 128 6.04 22.15 14.99
N GLU A 129 5.43 21.66 16.07
CA GLU A 129 6.12 20.77 17.00
C GLU A 129 6.34 19.39 16.39
N LEU A 130 5.36 18.85 15.63
CA LEU A 130 5.58 17.63 14.86
C LEU A 130 6.63 17.83 13.74
N ALA A 131 6.68 18.98 13.10
CA ALA A 131 7.72 19.29 12.11
C ALA A 131 9.12 19.29 12.75
N ILE A 132 9.25 19.88 13.94
CA ILE A 132 10.51 19.95 14.68
C ILE A 132 10.91 18.55 15.19
N MET A 133 9.99 17.83 15.81
CA MET A 133 10.26 16.51 16.39
C MET A 133 10.53 15.44 15.32
N CYS A 134 9.72 15.43 14.25
CA CYS A 134 9.65 14.32 13.30
C CYS A 134 10.07 14.69 11.87
N GLY A 135 9.88 15.96 11.46
CA GLY A 135 10.09 16.44 10.08
C GLY A 135 11.51 16.93 9.75
N ARG A 136 12.38 17.10 10.75
CA ARG A 136 13.73 17.68 10.55
C ARG A 136 14.75 16.77 9.84
N CYS A 137 14.47 15.47 9.73
CA CYS A 137 15.37 14.49 9.07
C CYS A 137 14.83 14.01 7.72
N HIS A 138 13.51 13.93 7.59
CA HIS A 138 12.79 13.54 6.38
C HIS A 138 11.46 14.27 6.35
N SER A 139 10.84 14.37 5.19
CA SER A 139 9.53 15.01 5.03
C SER A 139 8.52 14.58 6.10
N SER A 140 7.75 15.55 6.59
CA SER A 140 6.63 15.35 7.49
C SER A 140 5.51 14.56 6.83
N ALA A 141 5.35 14.68 5.51
CA ALA A 141 4.47 13.80 4.74
C ALA A 141 4.79 12.31 4.91
N ARG A 142 6.02 11.92 5.26
CA ARG A 142 6.36 10.51 5.47
C ARG A 142 5.64 9.90 6.65
N PHE A 143 5.47 10.63 7.76
CA PHE A 143 4.66 10.14 8.88
C PHE A 143 3.17 10.37 8.63
N ALA A 144 2.80 11.48 7.98
CA ALA A 144 1.40 11.80 7.70
C ALA A 144 0.74 10.87 6.66
N LEU A 145 1.53 10.21 5.80
CA LEU A 145 1.09 9.11 4.91
C LEU A 145 1.09 7.73 5.60
N GLN A 146 0.83 7.71 6.90
CA GLN A 146 0.68 6.49 7.68
C GLN A 146 -0.46 6.65 8.68
N ARG A 147 -1.03 5.52 9.11
CA ARG A 147 -2.07 5.46 10.15
C ARG A 147 -1.72 4.32 11.08
N ARG A 148 -1.75 4.55 12.40
CA ARG A 148 -1.25 3.58 13.38
C ARG A 148 -2.02 3.63 14.69
N THR A 149 -1.93 2.55 15.47
CA THR A 149 -2.32 2.61 16.90
C THR A 149 -1.34 3.53 17.65
N GLU A 150 -1.75 4.02 18.82
CA GLU A 150 -0.85 4.79 19.69
C GLU A 150 0.40 3.97 20.07
N GLY A 151 0.23 2.69 20.42
CA GLY A 151 1.35 1.78 20.70
C GLY A 151 2.31 1.61 19.51
N GLU A 152 1.80 1.63 18.27
CA GLU A 152 2.66 1.59 17.08
C GLU A 152 3.37 2.91 16.78
N TRP A 153 2.85 4.04 17.26
CA TRP A 153 3.56 5.31 17.26
C TRP A 153 4.65 5.33 18.34
N GLU A 154 4.36 4.84 19.55
CA GLU A 154 5.36 4.66 20.62
C GLU A 154 6.53 3.77 20.17
N HIS A 155 6.23 2.60 19.61
CA HIS A 155 7.25 1.72 19.08
C HIS A 155 8.06 2.35 17.93
N LEU A 156 7.47 3.27 17.18
CA LEU A 156 8.20 4.02 16.15
C LEU A 156 9.22 4.97 16.78
N VAL A 157 8.87 5.67 17.86
CA VAL A 157 9.79 6.55 18.59
C VAL A 157 10.97 5.75 19.14
N HIS A 158 10.69 4.62 19.80
CA HIS A 158 11.75 3.73 20.29
C HIS A 158 12.62 3.18 19.16
N PHE A 159 12.04 2.83 18.02
CA PHE A 159 12.81 2.42 16.85
C PHE A 159 13.75 3.52 16.37
N HIS A 160 13.29 4.77 16.27
CA HIS A 160 14.14 5.89 15.83
C HIS A 160 15.31 6.12 16.78
N LEU A 161 15.06 6.19 18.09
CA LEU A 161 16.13 6.43 19.06
C LEU A 161 17.08 5.23 19.14
N GLY A 162 16.56 4.00 19.12
CA GLY A 162 17.39 2.79 19.15
C GLY A 162 18.26 2.63 17.90
N GLN A 163 17.73 2.96 16.72
CA GLN A 163 18.44 2.83 15.44
C GLN A 163 19.37 4.02 15.16
N PHE A 164 19.00 5.21 15.63
CA PHE A 164 19.75 6.46 15.46
C PHE A 164 19.94 7.14 16.82
N PRO A 165 20.83 6.63 17.70
CA PRO A 165 20.98 7.16 19.05
C PRO A 165 21.39 8.64 19.11
N SER A 166 22.08 9.13 18.07
CA SER A 166 22.45 10.55 17.97
C SER A 166 21.26 11.50 17.73
N THR A 167 20.04 10.99 17.54
CA THR A 167 18.85 11.81 17.26
C THR A 167 18.59 12.80 18.40
N GLU A 168 18.65 12.36 19.66
CA GLU A 168 18.46 13.23 20.82
C GLU A 168 19.64 14.20 21.07
N TYR A 169 20.78 14.02 20.37
CA TYR A 169 21.95 14.89 20.49
C TYR A 169 22.07 15.94 19.36
N SER A 170 21.17 15.87 18.38
CA SER A 170 21.18 16.77 17.22
C SER A 170 20.39 18.06 17.46
N LEU A 171 20.36 18.98 16.48
CA LEU A 171 19.53 20.18 16.54
C LEU A 171 18.06 19.81 16.76
N TYR A 172 17.40 20.48 17.71
CA TYR A 172 16.05 20.16 18.23
C TYR A 172 15.90 18.83 18.98
N GLY A 173 16.99 18.07 19.15
CA GLY A 173 17.07 16.96 20.09
C GLY A 173 17.66 17.38 21.42
N ARG A 174 18.85 17.99 21.38
CA ARG A 174 19.71 18.23 22.56
C ARG A 174 19.27 19.36 23.48
N ASP A 175 18.26 20.11 23.08
CA ASP A 175 17.74 21.29 23.75
C ASP A 175 16.47 20.98 24.58
N ARG A 176 16.09 19.71 24.67
CA ARG A 176 14.86 19.23 25.31
C ARG A 176 15.03 17.82 25.91
N ASP A 177 14.05 17.36 26.68
CA ASP A 177 13.97 15.96 27.10
C ASP A 177 13.34 15.14 25.97
N TRP A 178 14.12 14.90 24.92
CA TRP A 178 13.62 14.47 23.61
C TRP A 178 12.77 13.20 23.70
N LEU A 179 13.22 12.18 24.42
CA LEU A 179 12.47 10.92 24.52
C LEU A 179 11.19 11.10 25.32
N ASN A 180 11.24 11.82 26.45
CA ASN A 180 10.05 12.06 27.25
C ASN A 180 9.00 12.84 26.45
N GLU A 181 9.37 13.97 25.84
CA GLU A 181 8.45 14.78 25.02
C GLU A 181 7.92 13.99 23.80
N ALA A 182 8.77 13.20 23.14
CA ALA A 182 8.33 12.36 22.03
C ALA A 182 7.24 11.35 22.46
N LEU A 183 7.38 10.76 23.65
CA LEU A 183 6.44 9.77 24.18
C LEU A 183 5.19 10.40 24.79
N THR A 184 5.31 11.51 25.53
CA THR A 184 4.18 12.08 26.28
C THR A 184 3.39 13.11 25.49
N GLU A 185 3.97 13.70 24.44
CA GLU A 185 3.34 14.76 23.65
C GLU A 185 3.17 14.34 22.18
N SER A 186 4.27 13.93 21.53
CA SER A 186 4.22 13.65 20.08
C SER A 186 3.46 12.37 19.74
N VAL A 187 3.60 11.30 20.53
CA VAL A 187 2.86 10.03 20.30
C VAL A 187 1.35 10.23 20.41
N PRO A 188 0.78 10.85 21.47
CA PRO A 188 -0.64 11.17 21.52
C PRO A 188 -1.10 12.05 20.36
N ALA A 189 -0.35 13.09 20.02
CA ALA A 189 -0.69 13.98 18.89
C ALA A 189 -0.71 13.23 17.54
N LEU A 190 0.25 12.34 17.30
CA LEU A 190 0.29 11.50 16.10
C LEU A 190 -0.86 10.47 16.08
N ALA A 191 -1.21 9.90 17.24
CA ALA A 191 -2.32 8.95 17.35
C ALA A 191 -3.67 9.63 17.10
N GLU A 192 -3.85 10.87 17.56
CA GLU A 192 -5.05 11.68 17.31
C GLU A 192 -5.14 12.11 15.85
N ALA A 193 -4.06 12.64 15.28
CA ALA A 193 -4.04 13.15 13.90
C ALA A 193 -4.08 12.03 12.84
N PHE A 194 -3.45 10.89 13.14
CA PHE A 194 -3.25 9.79 12.19
C PHE A 194 -3.61 8.41 12.80
N PRO A 195 -4.86 8.23 13.27
CA PRO A 195 -5.29 7.01 13.95
C PRO A 195 -5.38 5.83 12.99
N LEU A 196 -5.13 4.61 13.49
CA LEU A 196 -5.25 3.38 12.68
C LEU A 196 -6.62 3.27 12.01
N GLN A 197 -7.69 3.57 12.74
CA GLN A 197 -9.06 3.52 12.26
C GLN A 197 -9.58 4.92 11.98
N SER A 198 -10.27 5.08 10.87
CA SER A 198 -10.94 6.31 10.48
C SER A 198 -12.25 5.98 9.76
N GLU A 199 -13.19 6.93 9.79
CA GLU A 199 -14.44 6.81 9.03
C GLU A 199 -14.14 6.75 7.53
N ALA A 200 -13.19 7.57 7.04
CA ALA A 200 -12.75 7.56 5.64
C ALA A 200 -12.24 6.18 5.21
N TRP A 201 -11.42 5.52 6.03
CA TRP A 201 -10.94 4.17 5.71
C TRP A 201 -12.07 3.14 5.72
N SER A 202 -12.94 3.17 6.73
CA SER A 202 -14.07 2.24 6.83
C SER A 202 -15.04 2.38 5.65
N ALA A 203 -15.35 3.62 5.28
CA ALA A 203 -16.18 3.94 4.12
C ALA A 203 -15.50 3.50 2.81
N TRP A 204 -14.20 3.78 2.66
CA TRP A 204 -13.47 3.37 1.48
C TRP A 204 -13.41 1.85 1.34
N GLN A 205 -13.17 1.10 2.41
CA GLN A 205 -13.18 -0.36 2.36
C GLN A 205 -14.53 -0.92 1.88
N ALA A 206 -15.64 -0.35 2.35
CA ALA A 206 -16.99 -0.79 1.98
C ALA A 206 -17.42 -0.37 0.57
N ALA A 207 -16.79 0.66 -0.01
CA ALA A 207 -17.13 1.14 -1.35
C ALA A 207 -16.71 0.17 -2.46
N GLU A 208 -17.49 0.10 -3.53
CA GLU A 208 -17.06 -0.54 -4.77
C GLU A 208 -15.89 0.24 -5.37
N LYS A 209 -14.88 -0.46 -5.89
CA LYS A 209 -13.70 0.16 -6.48
C LYS A 209 -13.94 0.37 -7.98
N PRO A 210 -13.61 1.54 -8.54
CA PRO A 210 -13.86 1.82 -9.94
C PRO A 210 -13.01 0.94 -10.87
N ASP A 211 -13.57 0.54 -12.01
CA ASP A 211 -12.79 0.01 -13.13
C ASP A 211 -12.10 1.16 -13.87
N LEU A 212 -10.79 1.09 -14.01
CA LEU A 212 -9.98 2.14 -14.65
C LEU A 212 -9.61 1.81 -16.11
N ALA A 213 -10.07 0.67 -16.64
CA ALA A 213 -9.92 0.35 -18.05
C ALA A 213 -10.74 1.31 -18.94
N GLY A 214 -10.22 1.61 -20.13
CA GLY A 214 -10.90 2.48 -21.09
C GLY A 214 -9.99 3.50 -21.76
N ARG A 215 -10.59 4.58 -22.24
CA ARG A 215 -9.89 5.66 -22.96
C ARG A 215 -9.96 6.94 -22.15
N TRP A 216 -8.80 7.50 -21.87
CA TRP A 216 -8.61 8.67 -21.02
C TRP A 216 -8.07 9.83 -21.83
N ILE A 217 -8.68 11.00 -21.69
CA ILE A 217 -8.09 12.25 -22.16
C ILE A 217 -7.07 12.69 -21.12
N MET A 218 -5.82 12.82 -21.54
CA MET A 218 -4.74 13.33 -20.73
C MET A 218 -4.43 14.78 -21.10
N SER A 219 -4.31 15.61 -20.08
CA SER A 219 -3.79 16.96 -20.17
C SER A 219 -2.84 17.22 -19.02
N GLY A 220 -1.77 17.95 -19.27
CA GLY A 220 -0.84 18.39 -18.22
C GLY A 220 0.28 19.25 -18.77
N HIS A 221 1.02 19.94 -17.92
CA HIS A 221 2.07 20.87 -18.36
C HIS A 221 3.46 20.43 -17.90
N MET A 222 4.39 20.30 -18.85
CA MET A 222 5.81 20.05 -18.58
C MET A 222 6.63 21.32 -18.77
N ALA A 223 7.38 21.72 -17.73
CA ALA A 223 8.31 22.84 -17.84
C ALA A 223 9.32 22.60 -18.98
N GLY A 224 9.47 23.59 -19.87
CA GLY A 224 10.34 23.50 -21.04
C GLY A 224 9.72 22.86 -22.29
N ARG A 225 8.62 22.10 -22.19
CA ARG A 225 7.93 21.49 -23.36
C ARG A 225 6.50 22.00 -23.58
N GLY A 226 5.86 22.56 -22.55
CA GLY A 226 4.50 23.09 -22.61
C GLY A 226 3.44 22.05 -22.27
N TYR A 227 2.21 22.28 -22.75
CA TYR A 227 1.05 21.43 -22.47
C TYR A 227 1.07 20.16 -23.32
N LEU A 228 0.88 19.01 -22.69
CA LEU A 228 0.57 17.74 -23.33
C LEU A 228 -0.94 17.62 -23.55
N TYR A 229 -1.35 17.20 -24.74
CA TYR A 229 -2.70 16.75 -25.04
C TYR A 229 -2.63 15.36 -25.66
N ALA A 230 -3.13 14.34 -24.96
CA ALA A 230 -3.02 12.96 -25.41
C ALA A 230 -4.26 12.12 -25.07
N ILE A 231 -4.38 10.99 -25.75
CA ILE A 231 -5.30 9.91 -25.39
C ILE A 231 -4.47 8.76 -24.83
N MET A 232 -4.80 8.33 -23.62
CA MET A 232 -4.28 7.10 -23.03
C MET A 232 -5.34 6.01 -23.13
N THR A 233 -5.00 4.88 -23.74
CA THR A 233 -5.82 3.67 -23.74
C THR A 233 -5.28 2.72 -22.68
N VAL A 234 -6.18 2.28 -21.81
CA VAL A 234 -5.91 1.43 -20.65
C VAL A 234 -6.65 0.12 -20.86
N VAL A 235 -5.92 -0.99 -20.86
CA VAL A 235 -6.47 -2.34 -21.05
C VAL A 235 -6.09 -3.20 -19.86
N ALA A 236 -7.08 -3.76 -19.17
CA ALA A 236 -6.85 -4.69 -18.06
C ALA A 236 -6.07 -5.93 -18.55
N THR A 237 -5.18 -6.44 -17.72
CA THR A 237 -4.46 -7.71 -17.97
C THR A 237 -5.16 -8.88 -17.29
N GLU A 238 -4.61 -10.09 -17.45
CA GLU A 238 -5.09 -11.27 -16.71
C GLU A 238 -4.83 -11.15 -15.20
N ASP A 239 -3.77 -10.41 -14.82
CA ASP A 239 -3.48 -10.10 -13.42
C ASP A 239 -4.41 -8.97 -12.94
N PRO A 240 -5.19 -9.17 -11.85
CA PRO A 240 -6.05 -8.13 -11.29
C PRO A 240 -5.28 -6.84 -10.99
N ASP A 241 -5.95 -5.69 -11.18
CA ASP A 241 -5.39 -4.35 -10.96
C ASP A 241 -4.16 -3.99 -11.79
N ASN A 242 -3.77 -4.82 -12.76
CA ASN A 242 -2.67 -4.56 -13.67
C ASN A 242 -3.21 -4.22 -15.07
N TYR A 243 -2.58 -3.23 -15.70
CA TYR A 243 -3.03 -2.67 -16.97
C TYR A 243 -1.89 -2.51 -17.96
N ALA A 244 -2.17 -2.75 -19.24
CA ALA A 244 -1.35 -2.34 -20.36
C ALA A 244 -1.81 -0.96 -20.87
N LEU A 245 -0.84 -0.11 -21.19
CA LEU A 245 -1.08 1.28 -21.57
C LEU A 245 -0.55 1.57 -22.97
N THR A 246 -1.30 2.35 -23.74
CA THR A 246 -0.81 3.04 -24.94
C THR A 246 -1.19 4.51 -24.89
N ILE A 247 -0.27 5.40 -25.26
CA ILE A 247 -0.47 6.86 -25.25
C ILE A 247 -0.17 7.39 -26.65
N GLU A 248 -1.03 8.27 -27.16
CA GLU A 248 -0.83 9.01 -28.41
C GLU A 248 -1.30 10.45 -28.24
N GLY A 249 -0.50 11.42 -28.65
CA GLY A 249 -0.81 12.84 -28.47
C GLY A 249 0.27 13.78 -28.99
N ASN A 250 0.20 15.04 -28.56
CA ASN A 250 1.17 16.07 -28.92
C ASN A 250 1.40 17.03 -27.74
N PHE A 251 2.61 17.58 -27.66
CA PHE A 251 2.89 18.76 -26.86
C PHE A 251 2.54 20.04 -27.63
N SER A 252 2.26 21.12 -26.91
CA SER A 252 1.95 22.43 -27.48
C SER A 252 3.11 23.06 -28.24
N ASN A 253 4.35 22.58 -28.03
CA ASN A 253 5.52 22.97 -28.81
C ASN A 253 5.58 22.31 -30.20
N GLY A 254 4.66 21.38 -30.51
CA GLY A 254 4.58 20.65 -31.77
C GLY A 254 5.18 19.24 -31.74
N ASP A 255 5.82 18.82 -30.63
CA ASP A 255 6.37 17.47 -30.51
C ASP A 255 5.23 16.44 -30.45
N ALA A 256 5.23 15.49 -31.38
CA ALA A 256 4.38 14.32 -31.28
C ALA A 256 4.86 13.42 -30.13
N VAL A 257 3.93 12.80 -29.42
CA VAL A 257 4.23 11.78 -28.41
C VAL A 257 3.43 10.53 -28.67
N ALA A 258 4.14 9.40 -28.67
CA ALA A 258 3.55 8.07 -28.67
C ALA A 258 4.31 7.21 -27.68
N GLY A 259 3.61 6.29 -27.04
CA GLY A 259 4.23 5.46 -26.03
C GLY A 259 3.41 4.28 -25.57
N LYS A 260 4.07 3.42 -24.80
CA LYS A 260 3.48 2.22 -24.20
C LYS A 260 3.99 2.04 -22.79
N GLY A 261 3.25 1.32 -21.97
CA GLY A 261 3.65 1.06 -20.60
C GLY A 261 2.77 0.07 -19.89
N LYS A 262 2.98 -0.01 -18.58
CA LYS A 262 2.20 -0.84 -17.67
C LYS A 262 1.86 -0.05 -16.43
N ALA A 263 0.67 -0.29 -15.90
CA ALA A 263 0.25 0.23 -14.61
C ALA A 263 -0.17 -0.88 -13.66
N VAL A 264 -0.11 -0.55 -12.38
CA VAL A 264 -0.72 -1.29 -11.27
C VAL A 264 -1.50 -0.30 -10.42
N VAL A 265 -2.65 -0.73 -9.90
CA VAL A 265 -3.47 0.05 -8.97
C VAL A 265 -3.38 -0.56 -7.58
N TYR A 266 -3.07 0.27 -6.59
CA TYR A 266 -3.06 -0.11 -5.19
C TYR A 266 -4.29 0.46 -4.49
N THR A 267 -4.86 -0.30 -3.54
CA THR A 267 -5.98 0.17 -2.70
C THR A 267 -7.21 0.58 -3.51
N GLY A 268 -7.30 0.16 -4.78
CA GLY A 268 -8.38 0.46 -5.72
C GLY A 268 -8.45 1.89 -6.28
N TYR A 269 -7.44 2.74 -6.03
CA TYR A 269 -7.39 4.09 -6.63
C TYR A 269 -5.96 4.61 -6.89
N ASP A 270 -4.97 4.10 -6.18
CA ASP A 270 -3.62 4.66 -6.17
C ASP A 270 -2.80 4.07 -7.33
N TRP A 271 -2.78 4.80 -8.44
CA TRP A 271 -2.25 4.38 -9.72
C TRP A 271 -0.73 4.58 -9.80
N ARG A 272 -0.01 3.54 -10.20
CA ARG A 272 1.42 3.58 -10.51
C ARG A 272 1.66 3.03 -11.89
N ALA A 273 2.27 3.82 -12.77
CA ALA A 273 2.68 3.34 -14.08
C ALA A 273 4.15 3.60 -14.37
N GLN A 274 4.71 2.75 -15.22
CA GLN A 274 5.94 3.05 -15.97
C GLN A 274 5.60 3.03 -17.46
N LEU A 275 5.97 4.09 -18.16
CA LEU A 275 5.73 4.30 -19.58
C LEU A 275 7.01 4.67 -20.30
N THR A 276 7.10 4.31 -21.56
CA THR A 276 8.11 4.84 -22.48
C THR A 276 7.41 5.77 -23.46
N LEU A 277 7.77 7.05 -23.47
CA LEU A 277 7.25 8.09 -24.36
C LEU A 277 8.40 8.56 -25.28
N GLY A 278 8.45 8.08 -26.51
CA GLY A 278 9.66 8.23 -27.34
C GLY A 278 10.86 7.54 -26.68
N ASP A 279 11.94 8.28 -26.44
CA ASP A 279 13.15 7.78 -25.76
C ASP A 279 13.07 7.91 -24.22
N ASP A 280 12.08 8.63 -23.70
CA ASP A 280 11.94 8.93 -22.28
C ASP A 280 11.22 7.80 -21.54
N THR A 281 11.81 7.32 -20.44
CA THR A 281 11.09 6.45 -19.48
C THR A 281 10.48 7.31 -18.39
N MET A 282 9.16 7.31 -18.28
CA MET A 282 8.37 8.08 -17.34
C MET A 282 7.77 7.20 -16.25
N ARG A 283 7.60 7.74 -15.04
CA ARG A 283 6.73 7.18 -13.99
C ARG A 283 5.46 8.02 -13.88
N GLN A 284 4.32 7.37 -13.68
CA GLN A 284 3.07 8.02 -13.28
C GLN A 284 2.73 7.66 -11.85
N VAL A 285 2.35 8.68 -11.08
CA VAL A 285 1.81 8.56 -9.73
C VAL A 285 0.52 9.36 -9.72
N LEU A 286 -0.62 8.67 -9.91
CA LEU A 286 -1.94 9.28 -10.01
C LEU A 286 -2.86 8.70 -8.92
N ALA A 287 -3.95 9.40 -8.63
CA ALA A 287 -5.06 8.93 -7.82
C ALA A 287 -6.33 9.02 -8.66
N ALA A 288 -7.09 7.92 -8.72
CA ALA A 288 -8.46 7.94 -9.17
C ALA A 288 -9.34 8.57 -8.09
N ASP A 289 -10.36 9.32 -8.52
CA ASP A 289 -11.45 9.71 -7.63
C ASP A 289 -12.40 8.54 -7.36
N ALA A 290 -13.35 8.74 -6.46
CA ALA A 290 -14.28 7.70 -6.04
C ALA A 290 -15.19 7.20 -7.18
N THR A 291 -15.42 8.01 -8.22
CA THR A 291 -16.22 7.60 -9.39
C THR A 291 -15.39 6.85 -10.43
N GLY A 292 -14.07 7.01 -10.42
CA GLY A 292 -13.20 6.47 -11.47
C GLY A 292 -13.31 7.24 -12.78
N GLU A 293 -13.80 8.48 -12.76
CA GLU A 293 -13.93 9.32 -13.96
C GLU A 293 -12.78 10.31 -14.09
N HIS A 294 -12.03 10.54 -13.01
CA HIS A 294 -10.88 11.44 -13.00
C HIS A 294 -9.65 10.81 -12.35
N LEU A 295 -8.52 10.91 -13.06
CA LEU A 295 -7.19 10.60 -12.54
C LEU A 295 -6.40 11.91 -12.39
N SER A 296 -5.86 12.15 -11.22
CA SER A 296 -5.02 13.33 -10.95
C SER A 296 -3.72 12.96 -10.25
N GLY A 297 -2.64 13.66 -10.56
CA GLY A 297 -1.33 13.39 -9.96
C GLY A 297 -0.21 13.85 -10.88
N ARG A 298 0.93 13.16 -10.85
CA ARG A 298 2.14 13.60 -11.57
C ARG A 298 2.73 12.50 -12.44
N MET A 299 3.26 12.89 -13.59
CA MET A 299 4.08 12.06 -14.47
C MET A 299 5.47 12.67 -14.62
N PHE A 300 6.55 11.93 -14.37
CA PHE A 300 7.92 12.48 -14.34
C PHE A 300 8.95 11.51 -14.92
N LEU A 301 10.08 12.05 -15.37
CA LEU A 301 11.18 11.25 -15.89
C LEU A 301 11.74 10.35 -14.79
N LYS A 302 11.93 9.08 -15.12
CA LYS A 302 12.63 8.13 -14.25
C LYS A 302 14.07 8.61 -14.06
N ASP A 303 14.52 8.63 -12.80
CA ASP A 303 15.86 9.06 -12.39
C ASP A 303 16.14 10.57 -12.57
N GLN A 304 15.12 11.35 -12.95
CA GLN A 304 15.15 12.82 -13.07
C GLN A 304 13.81 13.42 -12.62
N GLU A 305 13.42 13.14 -11.38
CA GLU A 305 12.07 13.39 -10.85
C GLU A 305 11.65 14.87 -10.90
N LEU A 306 12.59 15.82 -10.94
CA LEU A 306 12.30 17.25 -11.09
C LEU A 306 11.69 17.59 -12.45
N VAL A 307 11.91 16.77 -13.48
CA VAL A 307 11.37 16.94 -14.82
C VAL A 307 10.10 16.11 -14.96
N GLY A 308 8.96 16.78 -15.07
CA GLY A 308 7.68 16.12 -15.19
C GLY A 308 6.55 17.07 -15.53
N LEU A 309 5.35 16.51 -15.59
CA LEU A 309 4.09 17.22 -15.77
C LEU A 309 3.08 16.81 -14.71
N ARG A 310 2.17 17.75 -14.45
CA ARG A 310 0.96 17.57 -13.65
C ARG A 310 -0.25 17.80 -14.54
#